data_AF-A0A8I1QE71-F1
#
_entry.id   AF-A0A8I1QE71-F1
#
_cell.length_a   1.000
_cell.length_b   1.000
_cell.length_c   1.000
_cell.angle_alpha   90.00
_cell.angle_beta   90.00
_cell.angle_gamma   90.00
#
_symmetry.space_group_name_H-M   'P 1'
#
loop_
_entity.id
_entity.type
_entity.pdbx_description
1 polymer ?
#
loop_
_entity_poly.entity_id
_entity_poly.type
_entity_poly.pdbx_seq_one_letter_code
_entity_poly.pdbx_strand_id
1 'polypeptide(L)'
;MRKEVFAALERKKQYKYPYLLLGLYLTFLLSTVCLASRITQVGSMLEPGGIFVFPLTFSICDIVGEVYGYAYPRLFIWIGVLAEFLFSMVVITVSHLPAPEFFTQATAYQIVFDPTLRYVCSGLIGLLIGELTNIYLLSKWKIFLKGKFFILRSLLSTALGQALLTVIVDLLNYFGKLTEHHLGWMMVCGYLWKMGCAVLMVFPAWLLVKYLKKVEQVDHYDIHTNFNPFIFSLNEEPIEKEQQVSVGSVLQ
;
A
#
# COMPACT_ATOMS: atom_id res chain seq x y z
N MET A 1 -0.46 -5.14 41.94
CA MET A 1 -0.21 -6.55 41.57
C MET A 1 -1.40 -7.27 40.95
N ARG A 2 -2.57 -7.44 41.62
CA ARG A 2 -3.67 -8.24 41.04
C ARG A 2 -4.34 -7.62 39.79
N LYS A 3 -4.38 -6.29 39.66
CA LYS A 3 -4.99 -5.59 38.50
C LYS A 3 -4.16 -5.68 37.21
N GLU A 4 -2.82 -5.72 37.31
CA GLU A 4 -1.92 -5.76 36.14
C GLU A 4 -1.91 -7.13 35.47
N VAL A 5 -2.03 -8.20 36.26
CA VAL A 5 -2.11 -9.58 35.76
C VAL A 5 -3.41 -9.81 34.97
N PHE A 6 -4.53 -9.22 35.40
CA PHE A 6 -5.79 -9.28 34.65
C PHE A 6 -5.79 -8.37 33.41
N ALA A 7 -5.10 -7.23 33.44
CA ALA A 7 -4.91 -6.37 32.27
C ALA A 7 -4.10 -7.07 31.15
N ALA A 8 -3.15 -7.93 31.51
CA ALA A 8 -2.42 -8.77 30.55
C ALA A 8 -3.29 -9.91 29.94
N LEU A 9 -4.39 -10.27 30.61
CA LEU A 9 -5.36 -11.30 30.18
C LEU A 9 -6.53 -10.71 29.40
N GLU A 10 -6.70 -9.38 29.37
CA GLU A 10 -7.59 -8.73 28.42
C GLU A 10 -7.01 -8.97 27.02
N ARG A 11 -7.68 -9.81 26.22
CA ARG A 11 -7.41 -9.86 24.78
C ARG A 11 -7.43 -8.42 24.28
N LYS A 12 -6.27 -7.87 23.89
CA LYS A 12 -6.19 -6.59 23.19
C LYS A 12 -7.25 -6.63 22.09
N LYS A 13 -8.15 -5.65 22.09
CA LYS A 13 -9.32 -5.60 21.19
C LYS A 13 -8.84 -5.81 19.76
N GLN A 14 -9.08 -7.00 19.21
CA GLN A 14 -8.69 -7.36 17.86
C GLN A 14 -9.82 -6.91 16.92
N TYR A 15 -9.56 -5.88 16.11
CA TYR A 15 -10.52 -5.41 15.12
C TYR A 15 -10.76 -6.52 14.09
N LYS A 16 -12.01 -6.66 13.63
CA LYS A 16 -12.41 -7.79 12.78
C LYS A 16 -12.14 -7.51 11.31
N TYR A 17 -12.43 -6.30 10.84
CA TYR A 17 -12.38 -5.98 9.42
C TYR A 17 -10.98 -5.71 8.82
N PRO A 18 -9.91 -5.35 9.56
CA PRO A 18 -8.59 -5.18 8.94
C PRO A 18 -8.12 -6.42 8.20
N TYR A 19 -8.37 -7.63 8.70
CA TYR A 19 -7.93 -8.86 8.02
C TYR A 19 -8.67 -9.11 6.70
N LEU A 20 -9.97 -8.78 6.64
CA LEU A 20 -10.74 -8.83 5.39
C LEU A 20 -10.17 -7.82 4.38
N LEU A 21 -9.90 -6.60 4.83
CA LEU A 21 -9.31 -5.55 4.00
C LEU A 21 -7.90 -5.91 3.53
N LEU A 22 -7.09 -6.58 4.37
CA LEU A 22 -5.79 -7.12 4.00
C LEU A 22 -5.92 -8.18 2.91
N GLY A 23 -6.89 -9.11 3.04
CA GLY A 23 -7.15 -10.12 2.02
C GLY A 23 -7.52 -9.50 0.66
N LEU A 24 -8.37 -8.47 0.67
CA LEU A 24 -8.71 -7.72 -0.54
C LEU A 24 -7.51 -6.96 -1.11
N TYR A 25 -6.73 -6.28 -0.24
CA TYR A 25 -5.51 -5.59 -0.63
C TYR A 25 -4.54 -6.53 -1.33
N LEU A 26 -4.24 -7.70 -0.75
CA LEU A 26 -3.35 -8.70 -1.33
C LEU A 26 -3.90 -9.27 -2.64
N THR A 27 -5.21 -9.50 -2.73
CA THR A 27 -5.86 -9.99 -3.95
C THR A 27 -5.63 -9.01 -5.11
N PHE A 28 -5.91 -7.73 -4.88
CA PHE A 28 -5.70 -6.70 -5.90
C PHE A 28 -4.22 -6.51 -6.21
N LEU A 29 -3.37 -6.43 -5.19
CA LEU A 29 -1.93 -6.23 -5.34
C LEU A 29 -1.29 -7.35 -6.17
N LEU A 30 -1.48 -8.61 -5.80
CA LEU A 30 -0.91 -9.76 -6.51
C LEU A 30 -1.46 -9.90 -7.94
N SER A 31 -2.71 -9.50 -8.18
CA SER A 31 -3.26 -9.50 -9.54
C SER A 31 -2.52 -8.52 -10.46
N THR A 32 -1.96 -7.42 -9.92
CA THR A 32 -1.20 -6.47 -10.73
C THR A 32 0.04 -7.10 -11.36
N VAL A 33 0.69 -8.04 -10.67
CA VAL A 33 1.86 -8.77 -11.17
C VAL A 33 1.50 -9.60 -12.41
N CYS A 34 0.36 -10.28 -12.38
CA CYS A 34 -0.13 -11.08 -13.51
C CYS A 34 -0.58 -10.22 -14.69
N LEU A 35 -1.06 -9.00 -14.41
CA LEU A 35 -1.57 -8.07 -15.42
C LEU A 35 -0.49 -7.14 -16.00
N ALA A 36 0.69 -7.06 -15.37
CA ALA A 36 1.76 -6.14 -15.74
C ALA A 36 2.33 -6.39 -17.15
N SER A 37 2.44 -7.65 -17.56
CA SER A 37 2.94 -8.00 -18.90
C SER A 37 1.89 -7.84 -20.00
N ARG A 38 0.61 -7.64 -19.64
CA ARG A 38 -0.46 -7.36 -20.59
C ARG A 38 -0.57 -5.85 -20.82
N ILE A 39 0.12 -5.35 -21.83
CA ILE A 39 -0.11 -3.98 -22.31
C ILE A 39 -1.52 -3.91 -22.93
N THR A 40 -2.26 -2.88 -22.53
CA THR A 40 -3.62 -2.61 -22.95
C THR A 40 -3.68 -1.28 -23.69
N GLN A 41 -4.63 -1.19 -24.61
CA GLN A 41 -4.90 0.04 -25.35
C GLN A 41 -6.34 0.47 -25.09
N VAL A 42 -6.51 1.65 -24.50
CA VAL A 42 -7.82 2.28 -24.28
C VAL A 42 -7.79 3.66 -24.94
N GLY A 43 -8.33 3.76 -26.16
CA GLY A 43 -8.17 4.95 -26.98
C GLY A 43 -6.69 5.19 -27.33
N SER A 44 -6.17 6.35 -26.96
CA SER A 44 -4.75 6.73 -27.14
C SER A 44 -3.84 6.33 -25.97
N MET A 45 -4.41 5.77 -24.89
CA MET A 45 -3.66 5.36 -23.71
C MET A 45 -3.12 3.94 -23.89
N LEU A 46 -1.81 3.78 -23.77
CA LEU A 46 -1.09 2.51 -23.81
C LEU A 46 -0.50 2.23 -22.43
N GLU A 47 -1.13 1.34 -21.67
CA GLU A 47 -0.79 1.11 -20.27
C GLU A 47 -0.76 -0.38 -19.91
N PRO A 48 0.09 -0.80 -18.97
CA PRO A 48 0.02 -2.13 -18.38
C PRO A 48 -1.31 -2.38 -17.70
N GLY A 49 -1.86 -3.60 -17.84
CA GLY A 49 -3.16 -3.96 -17.26
C GLY A 49 -3.24 -3.80 -15.73
N GLY A 50 -2.10 -3.87 -15.03
CA GLY A 50 -2.04 -3.64 -13.58
C GLY A 50 -2.54 -2.26 -13.15
N ILE A 51 -2.50 -1.26 -14.04
CA ILE A 51 -2.90 0.12 -13.72
C ILE A 51 -4.39 0.25 -13.39
N PHE A 52 -5.23 -0.65 -13.91
CA PHE A 52 -6.67 -0.63 -13.67
C PHE A 52 -7.04 -1.12 -12.27
N VAL A 53 -6.14 -1.87 -11.63
CA VAL A 53 -6.37 -2.47 -10.31
C VAL A 53 -5.69 -1.66 -9.21
N PHE A 54 -4.54 -1.05 -9.49
CA PHE A 54 -3.74 -0.31 -8.51
C PHE A 54 -4.50 0.74 -7.69
N PRO A 55 -5.45 1.52 -8.25
CA PRO A 55 -6.22 2.48 -7.46
C PRO A 55 -6.98 1.84 -6.28
N LEU A 56 -7.39 0.57 -6.41
CA LEU A 56 -8.13 -0.14 -5.36
C LEU A 56 -7.26 -0.39 -4.12
N THR A 57 -5.97 -0.68 -4.29
CA THR A 57 -5.04 -0.91 -3.17
C THR A 57 -4.85 0.38 -2.35
N PHE A 58 -4.64 1.51 -3.02
CA PHE A 58 -4.57 2.83 -2.40
C PHE A 58 -5.84 3.17 -1.63
N SER A 59 -7.02 2.92 -2.22
CA SER A 59 -8.30 3.17 -1.56
C SER A 59 -8.45 2.35 -0.28
N ILE A 60 -8.06 1.07 -0.31
CA ILE A 60 -8.08 0.21 0.88
C ILE A 60 -7.13 0.74 1.96
N CYS A 61 -5.90 1.11 1.59
CA CYS A 61 -4.94 1.68 2.54
C CYS A 61 -5.43 2.99 3.16
N ASP A 62 -6.10 3.85 2.39
CA ASP A 62 -6.71 5.08 2.91
C ASP A 62 -7.83 4.79 3.91
N ILE A 63 -8.71 3.82 3.60
CA ILE A 63 -9.79 3.40 4.51
C ILE A 63 -9.19 2.84 5.80
N VAL A 64 -8.20 1.96 5.70
CA VAL A 64 -7.57 1.30 6.84
C VAL A 64 -6.83 2.32 7.69
N GLY A 65 -6.04 3.21 7.08
CA GLY A 65 -5.33 4.28 7.78
C GLY A 65 -6.28 5.26 8.47
N GLU A 66 -7.39 5.63 7.83
CA GLU A 66 -8.37 6.54 8.41
C GLU A 66 -9.12 5.93 9.60
N VAL A 67 -9.38 4.61 9.61
CA VAL A 67 -10.15 3.96 10.68
C VAL A 67 -9.23 3.48 11.81
N TYR A 68 -8.16 2.77 11.46
CA TYR A 68 -7.33 2.00 12.39
C TYR A 68 -5.96 2.63 12.70
N GLY A 69 -5.60 3.73 12.03
CA GLY A 69 -4.32 4.43 12.23
C GLY A 69 -3.19 3.92 11.33
N TYR A 70 -2.05 4.60 11.37
CA TYR A 70 -0.90 4.42 10.48
C TYR A 70 -0.25 3.03 10.54
N ALA A 71 -0.28 2.37 11.71
CA ALA A 71 0.34 1.05 11.90
C ALA A 71 -0.25 -0.05 11.00
N TYR A 72 -1.57 -0.04 10.79
CA TYR A 72 -2.26 -1.06 10.00
C TYR A 72 -1.91 -1.01 8.50
N PRO A 73 -2.09 0.11 7.78
CA PRO A 73 -1.72 0.17 6.38
C PRO A 73 -0.20 0.06 6.19
N ARG A 74 0.65 0.53 7.13
CA ARG A 74 2.09 0.26 7.11
C ARG A 74 2.38 -1.24 7.09
N LEU A 75 1.71 -2.00 7.95
CA LEU A 75 1.83 -3.46 7.97
C LEU A 75 1.30 -4.09 6.67
N PHE A 76 0.19 -3.58 6.11
CA PHE A 76 -0.35 -4.10 4.86
C PHE A 76 0.65 -3.96 3.72
N ILE A 77 1.29 -2.79 3.60
CA ILE A 77 2.31 -2.51 2.59
C ILE A 77 3.48 -3.49 2.72
N TRP A 78 3.98 -3.73 3.93
CA TRP A 78 5.08 -4.69 4.13
C TRP A 78 4.69 -6.15 3.85
N ILE A 79 3.50 -6.57 4.26
CA ILE A 79 2.97 -7.89 3.92
C ILE A 79 2.81 -8.01 2.41
N GLY A 80 2.32 -6.96 1.75
CA GLY A 80 2.20 -6.87 0.30
C GLY A 80 3.54 -7.00 -0.42
N VAL A 81 4.54 -6.23 0.01
CA VAL A 81 5.91 -6.27 -0.50
C VAL A 81 6.50 -7.68 -0.39
N LEU A 82 6.36 -8.32 0.77
CA LEU A 82 6.83 -9.69 0.97
C LEU A 82 6.05 -10.68 0.10
N ALA A 83 4.72 -10.54 0.02
CA ALA A 83 3.87 -11.43 -0.76
C ALA A 83 4.16 -11.32 -2.27
N GLU A 84 4.32 -10.12 -2.81
CA GLU A 84 4.70 -9.89 -4.21
C GLU A 84 6.07 -10.47 -4.52
N PHE A 85 7.06 -10.25 -3.63
CA PHE A 85 8.38 -10.83 -3.80
C PHE A 85 8.33 -12.36 -3.85
N LEU A 86 7.67 -13.00 -2.87
CA LEU A 86 7.53 -14.46 -2.84
C LEU A 86 6.75 -14.98 -4.04
N PHE A 87 5.64 -14.33 -4.40
CA PHE A 87 4.85 -14.67 -5.58
C PHE A 87 5.70 -14.63 -6.85
N SER A 88 6.52 -13.58 -7.02
CA SER A 88 7.42 -13.43 -8.16
C SER A 88 8.46 -14.56 -8.25
N MET A 89 9.01 -14.99 -7.10
CA MET A 89 9.97 -16.09 -7.03
C MET A 89 9.33 -17.42 -7.42
N VAL A 90 8.11 -17.67 -6.96
CA VAL A 90 7.36 -18.88 -7.32
C VAL A 90 7.07 -18.89 -8.82
N VAL A 91 6.54 -17.78 -9.35
CA VAL A 91 6.15 -17.65 -10.75
C VAL A 91 7.34 -17.83 -11.68
N ILE A 92 8.46 -17.15 -11.43
CA ILE A 92 9.67 -17.28 -12.27
C ILE A 92 10.28 -18.68 -12.15
N THR A 93 10.26 -19.29 -10.97
CA THR A 93 10.78 -20.66 -10.81
C THR A 93 9.96 -21.63 -11.65
N VAL A 94 8.63 -21.56 -11.55
CA VAL A 94 7.73 -22.47 -12.27
C VAL A 94 7.77 -22.22 -13.78
N SER A 95 7.91 -20.97 -14.25
CA SER A 95 7.95 -20.68 -15.69
C SER A 95 9.19 -21.26 -16.39
N HIS A 96 10.28 -21.46 -15.67
CA HIS A 96 11.55 -22.01 -16.19
C HIS A 96 11.73 -23.52 -15.95
N LEU A 97 10.80 -24.19 -15.26
CA LEU A 97 10.85 -25.65 -15.12
C LEU A 97 10.59 -26.35 -16.47
N PRO A 98 11.16 -27.55 -16.68
CA PRO A 98 10.95 -28.30 -17.91
C PRO A 98 9.46 -28.63 -18.08
N ALA A 99 8.91 -28.23 -19.23
CA ALA A 99 7.55 -28.56 -19.61
C ALA A 99 7.48 -29.96 -20.26
N PRO A 100 6.44 -30.75 -19.98
CA PRO A 100 6.20 -32.00 -20.71
C PRO A 100 5.82 -31.73 -22.17
N GLU A 101 6.06 -32.69 -23.06
CA GLU A 101 5.85 -32.52 -24.52
C GLU A 101 4.43 -32.09 -24.92
N PHE A 102 3.42 -32.48 -24.14
CA PHE A 102 2.02 -32.09 -24.40
C PHE A 102 1.73 -30.61 -24.08
N PHE A 103 2.58 -29.93 -23.30
CA PHE A 103 2.40 -28.53 -22.95
C PHE A 103 3.03 -27.61 -24.00
N THR A 104 2.30 -27.36 -25.08
CA THR A 104 2.76 -26.58 -26.24
C THR A 104 2.90 -25.07 -25.99
N GLN A 105 2.47 -24.57 -24.83
CA GLN A 105 2.45 -23.14 -24.50
C GLN A 105 3.64 -22.69 -23.63
N ALA A 106 4.65 -23.54 -23.44
CA ALA A 106 5.83 -23.24 -22.60
C ALA A 106 6.49 -21.91 -22.95
N THR A 107 6.73 -21.66 -24.24
CA THR A 107 7.35 -20.41 -24.71
C THR A 107 6.48 -19.19 -24.44
N ALA A 108 5.17 -19.29 -24.66
CA ALA A 108 4.24 -18.19 -24.38
C ALA A 108 4.19 -17.86 -22.88
N TYR A 109 4.20 -18.90 -22.04
CA TYR A 109 4.22 -18.76 -20.57
C TYR A 109 5.49 -18.04 -20.10
N GLN A 110 6.66 -18.40 -20.64
CA GLN A 110 7.93 -17.72 -20.35
C GLN A 110 7.91 -16.26 -20.79
N ILE A 111 7.49 -15.96 -22.02
CA ILE A 111 7.40 -14.57 -22.52
C ILE A 111 6.55 -13.68 -21.59
N VAL A 112 5.46 -14.22 -21.03
CA VAL A 112 4.55 -13.49 -20.14
C VAL A 112 5.18 -13.22 -18.77
N PHE A 113 5.96 -14.16 -18.23
CA PHE A 113 6.46 -14.12 -16.84
C PHE A 113 7.94 -13.78 -16.68
N ASP A 114 8.77 -13.88 -17.73
CA ASP A 114 10.19 -13.48 -17.69
C ASP A 114 10.38 -12.02 -17.21
N PRO A 115 9.53 -11.05 -17.60
CA PRO A 115 9.66 -9.68 -17.11
C PRO A 115 9.25 -9.48 -15.64
N THR A 116 8.62 -10.48 -14.99
CA THR A 116 7.98 -10.36 -13.68
C THR A 116 8.93 -9.83 -12.61
N LEU A 117 10.18 -10.30 -12.56
CA LEU A 117 11.13 -9.82 -11.56
C LEU A 117 11.41 -8.32 -11.70
N ARG A 118 11.50 -7.81 -12.94
CA ARG A 118 11.69 -6.37 -13.18
C ARG A 118 10.47 -5.58 -12.69
N TYR A 119 9.27 -6.01 -13.08
CA TYR A 119 8.02 -5.35 -12.69
C TYR A 119 7.86 -5.34 -11.18
N VAL A 120 8.06 -6.48 -10.52
CA VAL A 120 7.96 -6.59 -9.07
C VAL A 120 9.01 -5.74 -8.39
N CYS A 121 10.31 -5.84 -8.74
CA CYS A 121 11.33 -5.00 -8.10
C CYS A 121 11.05 -3.50 -8.21
N SER A 122 10.61 -3.03 -9.38
CA SER A 122 10.18 -1.63 -9.54
C SER A 122 8.95 -1.28 -8.68
N GLY A 123 7.97 -2.19 -8.64
CA GLY A 123 6.75 -2.08 -7.85
C GLY A 123 7.05 -2.01 -6.36
N LEU A 124 7.92 -2.87 -5.84
CA LEU A 124 8.33 -2.87 -4.42
C LEU A 124 8.90 -1.52 -4.00
N ILE A 125 9.84 -0.97 -4.78
CA ILE A 125 10.44 0.34 -4.50
C ILE A 125 9.38 1.44 -4.59
N GLY A 126 8.52 1.36 -5.61
CA GLY A 126 7.42 2.30 -5.82
C GLY A 126 6.38 2.28 -4.68
N LEU A 127 5.99 1.11 -4.19
CA LEU A 127 5.06 0.90 -3.08
C LEU A 127 5.65 1.46 -1.78
N LEU A 128 6.91 1.12 -1.50
CA LEU A 128 7.61 1.61 -0.31
C LEU A 128 7.73 3.14 -0.31
N ILE A 129 7.98 3.79 -1.45
CA ILE A 129 8.11 5.25 -1.46
C ILE A 129 6.74 5.92 -1.57
N GLY A 130 5.94 5.54 -2.56
CA GLY A 130 4.66 6.18 -2.87
C GLY A 130 3.58 5.87 -1.84
N GLU A 131 3.36 4.59 -1.52
CA GLU A 131 2.27 4.19 -0.64
C GLU A 131 2.55 4.56 0.82
N LEU A 132 3.81 4.42 1.30
CA LEU A 132 4.18 4.90 2.64
C LEU A 132 4.06 6.43 2.76
N THR A 133 4.39 7.18 1.70
CA THR A 133 4.20 8.63 1.68
C THR A 133 2.71 8.99 1.73
N ASN A 134 1.86 8.28 0.98
CA ASN A 134 0.41 8.46 1.04
C ASN A 134 -0.11 8.30 2.48
N ILE A 135 0.15 7.15 3.11
CA ILE A 135 -0.42 6.85 4.44
C ILE A 135 0.16 7.76 5.53
N TYR A 136 1.42 8.19 5.39
CA TYR A 136 2.04 9.19 6.27
C TYR A 136 1.31 10.53 6.20
N LEU A 137 1.09 11.05 4.98
CA LEU A 137 0.41 12.32 4.78
C LEU A 137 -1.05 12.28 5.25
N LEU A 138 -1.76 11.20 4.93
CA LEU A 138 -3.14 10.99 5.36
C LEU A 138 -3.27 11.07 6.89
N SER A 139 -2.38 10.39 7.60
CA SER A 139 -2.32 10.35 9.05
C SER A 139 -1.95 11.72 9.65
N LYS A 140 -0.89 12.37 9.16
CA LYS A 140 -0.48 13.70 9.63
C LYS A 140 -1.55 14.76 9.42
N TRP A 141 -2.21 14.75 8.26
CA TRP A 141 -3.29 15.69 8.00
C TRP A 141 -4.55 15.40 8.80
N LYS A 142 -4.80 14.14 9.19
CA LYS A 142 -5.88 13.82 10.12
C LYS A 142 -5.69 14.51 11.46
N ILE A 143 -4.46 14.52 11.99
CA ILE A 143 -4.12 15.24 13.23
C ILE A 143 -4.30 16.75 13.03
N PHE A 144 -3.69 17.30 11.97
CA PHE A 144 -3.71 18.73 11.68
C PHE A 144 -5.14 19.28 11.49
N LEU A 145 -5.98 18.55 10.75
CA LEU A 145 -7.37 18.94 10.44
C LEU A 145 -8.39 18.40 11.46
N LYS A 146 -7.93 17.88 12.61
CA LYS A 146 -8.80 17.37 13.69
C LYS A 146 -9.83 16.36 13.18
N GLY A 147 -9.40 15.45 12.30
CA GLY A 147 -10.20 14.39 11.69
C GLY A 147 -11.15 14.82 10.58
N LYS A 148 -11.28 16.11 10.28
CA LYS A 148 -12.23 16.62 9.27
C LYS A 148 -11.73 16.37 7.85
N PHE A 149 -12.65 16.47 6.88
CA PHE A 149 -12.36 16.46 5.44
C PHE A 149 -11.63 15.22 4.90
N PHE A 150 -12.06 14.01 5.29
CA PHE A 150 -11.46 12.75 4.80
C PHE A 150 -11.29 12.72 3.28
N ILE A 151 -12.32 13.08 2.51
CA ILE A 151 -12.29 13.05 1.04
C ILE A 151 -11.12 13.88 0.50
N LEU A 152 -10.94 15.10 1.01
CA LEU A 152 -9.86 15.97 0.57
C LEU A 152 -8.49 15.40 0.96
N ARG A 153 -8.34 14.93 2.21
CA ARG A 153 -7.08 14.37 2.70
C ARG A 153 -6.67 13.14 1.89
N SER A 154 -7.60 12.21 1.67
CA SER A 154 -7.40 10.98 0.89
C SER A 154 -6.98 11.29 -0.56
N LEU A 155 -7.69 12.20 -1.24
CA LEU A 155 -7.33 12.55 -2.62
C LEU A 155 -5.95 13.22 -2.73
N LEU A 156 -5.63 14.14 -1.81
CA LEU A 156 -4.35 14.83 -1.84
C LEU A 156 -3.17 13.91 -1.48
N SER A 157 -3.35 13.00 -0.53
CA SER A 157 -2.30 12.07 -0.12
C SER A 157 -2.09 11.01 -1.18
N THR A 158 -3.18 10.51 -1.76
CA THR A 158 -3.17 9.60 -2.91
C THR A 158 -2.50 10.25 -4.12
N ALA A 159 -2.78 11.52 -4.42
CA ALA A 159 -2.14 12.23 -5.53
C ALA A 159 -0.61 12.25 -5.41
N LEU A 160 -0.09 12.62 -4.25
CA LEU A 160 1.36 12.65 -4.02
C LEU A 160 1.97 11.24 -4.02
N GLY A 161 1.33 10.28 -3.38
CA GLY A 161 1.81 8.89 -3.36
C GLY A 161 1.80 8.24 -4.74
N GLN A 162 0.74 8.43 -5.52
CA GLN A 162 0.64 7.91 -6.89
C GLN A 162 1.62 8.60 -7.84
N ALA A 163 1.88 9.90 -7.69
CA ALA A 163 2.87 10.59 -8.51
C ALA A 163 4.27 9.99 -8.31
N LEU A 164 4.69 9.82 -7.04
CA LEU A 164 5.97 9.19 -6.70
C LEU A 164 6.05 7.76 -7.22
N LEU A 165 5.01 6.96 -6.97
CA LEU A 165 4.90 5.59 -7.47
C LEU A 165 5.06 5.53 -8.99
N THR A 166 4.33 6.37 -9.73
CA THR A 166 4.34 6.40 -11.20
C THR A 166 5.74 6.70 -11.73
N VAL A 167 6.35 7.77 -11.22
CA VAL A 167 7.70 8.17 -11.65
C VAL A 167 8.69 7.04 -11.40
N ILE A 168 8.70 6.44 -10.22
CA ILE A 168 9.64 5.38 -9.85
C ILE A 168 9.43 4.13 -10.71
N VAL A 169 8.19 3.63 -10.77
CA VAL A 169 7.86 2.37 -11.46
C VAL A 169 8.10 2.49 -12.95
N ASP A 170 7.66 3.57 -13.58
CA ASP A 170 7.74 3.73 -15.03
C ASP A 170 9.19 3.96 -15.47
N LEU A 171 9.97 4.73 -14.71
CA LEU A 171 11.40 4.87 -14.95
C LEU A 171 12.10 3.51 -14.84
N LEU A 172 11.92 2.79 -13.73
CA LEU A 172 12.63 1.52 -13.53
C LEU A 172 12.22 0.42 -14.53
N ASN A 173 10.98 0.44 -15.04
CA ASN A 173 10.51 -0.57 -15.99
C ASN A 173 10.85 -0.29 -17.45
N TYR A 174 10.80 0.98 -17.86
CA TYR A 174 10.78 1.36 -19.26
C TYR A 174 11.90 2.31 -19.68
N PHE A 175 12.73 2.79 -18.75
CA PHE A 175 13.90 3.58 -19.09
C PHE A 175 14.83 2.79 -20.03
N GLY A 176 15.23 3.42 -21.13
CA GLY A 176 16.02 2.78 -22.20
C GLY A 176 15.25 1.81 -23.09
N LYS A 177 13.96 1.53 -22.82
CA LYS A 177 13.09 0.68 -23.66
C LYS A 177 12.10 1.45 -24.49
N LEU A 178 11.57 2.54 -23.94
CA LEU A 178 10.67 3.47 -24.62
C LEU A 178 11.43 4.77 -24.91
N THR A 179 11.00 5.49 -25.94
CA THR A 179 11.51 6.86 -26.15
C THR A 179 11.02 7.75 -25.01
N GLU A 180 11.80 8.78 -24.67
CA GLU A 180 11.48 9.70 -23.56
C GLU A 180 10.08 10.32 -23.69
N HIS A 181 9.67 10.67 -24.91
CA HIS A 181 8.34 11.19 -25.21
C HIS A 181 7.23 10.17 -24.88
N HIS A 182 7.37 8.91 -25.31
CA HIS A 182 6.37 7.88 -25.03
C HIS A 182 6.31 7.54 -23.55
N LEU A 183 7.46 7.50 -22.88
CA LEU A 183 7.55 7.25 -21.44
C LEU A 183 6.86 8.37 -20.64
N GLY A 184 7.14 9.63 -20.96
CA GLY A 184 6.48 10.77 -20.31
C GLY A 184 4.98 10.78 -20.56
N TRP A 185 4.53 10.43 -21.78
CA TRP A 185 3.11 10.35 -22.10
C TRP A 185 2.39 9.23 -21.32
N MET A 186 3.03 8.06 -21.20
CA MET A 186 2.54 6.94 -20.38
C MET A 186 2.43 7.37 -18.91
N MET A 187 3.46 7.99 -18.33
CA MET A 187 3.39 8.48 -16.95
C MET A 187 2.21 9.43 -16.72
N VAL A 188 1.98 10.38 -17.64
CA VAL A 188 0.87 11.34 -17.53
C VAL A 188 -0.48 10.64 -17.67
N CYS A 189 -0.66 9.83 -18.71
CA CYS A 189 -1.92 9.11 -18.95
C CYS A 189 -2.24 8.17 -17.79
N GLY A 190 -1.27 7.37 -17.37
CA GLY A 190 -1.42 6.46 -16.25
C GLY A 190 -1.71 7.18 -14.93
N TYR A 191 -1.02 8.29 -14.64
CA TYR A 191 -1.32 9.10 -13.45
C TYR A 191 -2.74 9.66 -13.48
N LEU A 192 -3.17 10.24 -14.61
CA LEU A 192 -4.53 10.78 -14.77
C LEU A 192 -5.60 9.70 -14.63
N TRP A 193 -5.36 8.51 -15.19
CA TRP A 193 -6.25 7.36 -15.02
C TRP A 193 -6.40 7.00 -13.54
N LYS A 194 -5.29 6.79 -12.83
CA LYS A 194 -5.29 6.40 -11.42
C LYS A 194 -5.96 7.45 -10.53
N MET A 195 -5.73 8.74 -10.82
CA MET A 195 -6.40 9.85 -10.15
C MET A 195 -7.89 9.92 -10.46
N GLY A 196 -8.30 9.68 -11.71
CA GLY A 196 -9.71 9.58 -12.09
C GLY A 196 -10.42 8.47 -11.31
N CYS A 197 -9.81 7.29 -11.21
CA CYS A 197 -10.31 6.21 -10.37
C CYS A 197 -10.37 6.60 -8.89
N ALA A 198 -9.35 7.29 -8.36
CA ALA A 198 -9.35 7.74 -6.97
C ALA A 198 -10.52 8.70 -6.66
N VAL A 199 -10.81 9.64 -7.55
CA VAL A 199 -11.96 10.55 -7.44
C VAL A 199 -13.30 9.81 -7.44
N LEU A 200 -13.43 8.76 -8.26
CA LEU A 200 -14.64 7.93 -8.26
C LEU A 200 -14.78 7.09 -6.98
N MET A 201 -13.67 6.55 -6.47
CA MET A 201 -13.67 5.64 -5.33
C MET A 201 -13.65 6.33 -3.96
N VAL A 202 -13.29 7.61 -3.88
CA VAL A 202 -13.24 8.31 -2.59
C VAL A 202 -14.62 8.41 -1.93
N PHE A 203 -15.70 8.48 -2.72
CA PHE A 203 -17.06 8.51 -2.20
C PHE A 203 -17.48 7.19 -1.53
N PRO A 204 -17.39 6.02 -2.18
CA PRO A 204 -17.64 4.74 -1.51
C PRO A 204 -16.66 4.48 -0.36
N ALA A 205 -15.39 4.89 -0.49
CA ALA A 205 -14.42 4.79 0.61
C ALA A 205 -14.86 5.59 1.84
N TRP A 206 -15.35 6.81 1.66
CA TRP A 206 -15.87 7.64 2.76
C TRP A 206 -17.09 7.01 3.44
N LEU A 207 -18.03 6.43 2.67
CA LEU A 207 -19.16 5.69 3.24
C LEU A 207 -18.69 4.51 4.09
N LEU A 208 -17.73 3.74 3.58
CA LEU A 208 -17.17 2.59 4.28
C LEU A 208 -16.42 2.99 5.54
N VAL A 209 -15.62 4.07 5.50
CA VAL A 209 -14.96 4.64 6.69
C VAL A 209 -15.98 4.96 7.77
N LYS A 210 -17.05 5.69 7.42
CA LYS A 210 -18.11 6.04 8.38
C LYS A 210 -18.77 4.81 9.00
N TYR A 211 -19.05 3.80 8.18
CA TYR A 211 -19.61 2.54 8.63
C TYR A 211 -18.66 1.81 9.59
N LEU A 212 -17.39 1.63 9.21
CA LEU A 212 -16.40 0.93 10.02
C LEU A 212 -16.13 1.63 11.35
N LYS A 213 -15.97 2.96 11.37
CA LYS A 213 -15.82 3.72 12.61
C LYS A 213 -16.99 3.49 13.58
N LYS A 214 -18.22 3.38 13.05
CA LYS A 214 -19.43 3.13 13.84
C LYS A 214 -19.49 1.69 14.38
N VAL A 215 -19.18 0.69 13.54
CA VAL A 215 -19.29 -0.74 13.91
C VAL A 215 -18.17 -1.17 14.86
N GLU A 216 -16.94 -0.72 14.61
CA GLU A 216 -15.78 -1.07 15.44
C GLU A 216 -15.63 -0.14 16.67
N GLN A 217 -16.41 0.96 16.71
CA GLN A 217 -16.35 2.00 17.73
C GLN A 217 -14.92 2.50 17.93
N VAL A 218 -14.27 2.86 16.82
CA VAL A 218 -12.87 3.31 16.78
C VAL A 218 -12.73 4.51 15.85
N ASP A 219 -11.93 5.48 16.28
CA ASP A 219 -11.41 6.54 15.43
C ASP A 219 -10.00 6.89 15.90
N HIS A 220 -8.98 6.27 15.30
CA HIS A 220 -7.61 6.38 15.77
C HIS A 220 -6.94 7.69 15.30
N TYR A 221 -6.26 8.41 16.19
CA TYR A 221 -5.46 9.59 15.86
C TYR A 221 -4.00 9.33 16.23
N ASP A 222 -3.12 9.41 15.23
CA ASP A 222 -1.70 9.03 15.33
C ASP A 222 -0.82 10.11 16.03
N ILE A 223 -1.23 10.59 17.21
CA ILE A 223 -0.60 11.73 17.91
C ILE A 223 0.80 11.37 18.44
N HIS A 224 0.92 10.20 19.08
CA HIS A 224 2.19 9.70 19.65
C HIS A 224 2.76 8.53 18.84
N THR A 225 2.49 8.54 17.54
CA THR A 225 2.85 7.46 16.62
C THR A 225 4.27 7.62 16.13
N ASN A 226 5.02 6.51 16.18
CA ASN A 226 6.30 6.42 15.50
C ASN A 226 6.06 6.15 14.00
N PHE A 227 6.33 7.17 13.18
CA PHE A 227 6.18 7.10 11.73
C PHE A 227 7.37 6.42 11.02
N ASN A 228 8.26 5.75 11.75
CA ASN A 228 9.29 4.92 11.15
C ASN A 228 8.63 3.79 10.33
N PRO A 229 8.88 3.71 9.02
CA PRO A 229 8.23 2.73 8.16
C PRO A 229 8.67 1.30 8.45
N PHE A 230 9.82 1.08 9.10
CA PHE A 230 10.38 -0.26 9.36
C PHE A 230 9.88 -0.91 10.66
N ILE A 231 8.86 -0.33 11.30
CA ILE A 231 8.24 -0.89 12.52
C ILE A 231 7.06 -1.80 12.14
N PHE A 232 7.09 -3.04 12.61
CA PHE A 232 6.07 -4.04 12.32
C PHE A 232 5.02 -4.22 13.45
N SER A 233 5.20 -3.56 14.59
CA SER A 233 4.23 -3.65 15.68
C SER A 233 2.96 -2.86 15.37
N LEU A 234 1.81 -3.49 15.65
CA LEU A 234 0.51 -2.82 15.71
C LEU A 234 0.27 -2.13 17.06
N ASN A 235 1.02 -2.54 18.08
CA ASN A 235 1.04 -1.89 19.37
C ASN A 235 2.01 -0.72 19.30
N GLU A 236 1.46 0.48 19.21
CA GLU A 236 2.23 1.70 19.43
C GLU A 236 2.24 1.92 20.94
N GLU A 237 3.35 1.55 21.58
CA GLU A 237 3.57 1.94 22.97
C GLU A 237 3.74 3.47 23.01
N PRO A 238 3.04 4.17 23.92
CA PRO A 238 3.21 5.60 24.06
C PRO A 238 4.68 5.89 24.35
N ILE A 239 5.28 6.80 23.59
CA ILE A 239 6.63 7.32 23.84
C ILE A 239 6.57 8.18 25.09
N GLU A 240 6.51 7.57 26.27
CA GLU A 240 6.76 8.20 27.56
C GLU A 240 7.21 7.13 28.55
N LYS A 241 8.54 6.90 28.62
CA LYS A 241 9.28 6.54 29.85
C LYS A 241 10.81 6.38 29.72
N GLU A 242 11.50 7.03 28.78
CA GLU A 242 12.98 6.99 28.71
C GLU A 242 13.71 8.31 29.00
N GLN A 243 13.02 9.36 29.47
CA GLN A 243 13.67 10.63 29.87
C GLN A 243 13.50 11.02 31.36
N GLN A 244 13.07 10.10 32.23
CA GLN A 244 13.04 10.34 33.69
C GLN A 244 14.26 9.81 34.46
N VAL A 245 15.35 9.45 33.78
CA VAL A 245 16.64 9.16 34.42
C VAL A 245 17.64 10.25 34.04
N SER A 246 17.71 11.34 34.84
CA SER A 246 18.93 12.18 35.02
C SER A 246 18.72 13.48 35.81
N VAL A 247 17.50 13.91 36.19
CA VAL A 247 17.33 15.19 36.95
C VAL A 247 17.00 14.91 38.41
N GLY A 248 17.92 14.24 39.10
CA GLY A 248 17.80 13.87 40.51
C GLY A 248 19.11 13.91 41.30
N SER A 249 20.14 14.65 40.86
CA SER A 249 21.43 14.71 41.58
C SER A 249 22.17 16.05 41.50
N VAL A 250 21.47 17.19 41.46
CA VAL A 250 22.13 18.52 41.53
C VAL A 250 21.57 19.42 42.65
N LEU A 251 20.82 18.87 43.61
CA LEU A 251 20.52 19.56 44.87
C LEU A 251 20.50 18.58 46.04
N GLN A 252 21.69 18.11 46.42
CA GLN A 252 22.10 17.85 47.80
C GLN A 252 23.59 18.15 47.92
#